data_AF-A0A7R9ZQW5-F1
#
_entry.id   AF-A0A7R9ZQW5-F1
#
_cell.length_a   1.000
_cell.length_b   1.000
_cell.length_c   1.000
_cell.angle_alpha   90.00
_cell.angle_beta   90.00
_cell.angle_gamma   90.00
#
_symmetry.space_group_name_H-M   'P 1'
#
loop_
_entity.id
_entity.type
_entity.pdbx_description
1 polymer ?
#
loop_
_entity_poly.entity_id
_entity_poly.type
_entity_poly.pdbx_seq_one_letter_code
_entity_poly.pdbx_strand_id
1 'polypeptide(L)'
;TASALEGQNPKCFVCRSAVVPLTLNTKQWTLGQLLSIVAKGRLGFEQPTVMLQGDVIWEEGEGSDQESYEPNLKKQITDLPCGGIQHGTVVEMEDFSQDLTIQVSIVHKETWEEGKSAEDMPFVVGGEVPKATPAKPAGEDDSKKEEGAEAPDSKPAAVPIAAADDDDDICIIDDDPIEITTGEKRTLDDDNGDGDLKPAAKRARTGPAADEVIMID
;
A
#
# COMPACT_ATOMS: atom_id res chain seq x y z
N THR A 1 14.23 40.84 22.82
CA THR A 1 13.77 41.07 21.43
C THR A 1 12.97 39.85 21.04
N ALA A 2 11.69 40.01 20.69
CA ALA A 2 10.89 38.87 20.23
C ALA A 2 11.38 38.48 18.83
N SER A 3 11.74 37.22 18.63
CA SER A 3 12.04 36.70 17.30
C SER A 3 10.79 36.73 16.43
N ALA A 4 10.94 37.06 15.16
CA ALA A 4 9.87 36.97 14.19
C ALA A 4 9.47 35.51 13.97
N LEU A 5 8.17 35.26 13.78
CA LEU A 5 7.67 33.94 13.43
C LEU A 5 8.13 33.59 12.01
N GLU A 6 8.57 32.35 11.83
CA GLU A 6 8.89 31.84 10.51
C GLU A 6 7.63 31.67 9.66
N GLY A 7 7.80 31.73 8.34
CA GLY A 7 6.73 31.47 7.39
C GLY A 7 6.30 30.01 7.38
N GLN A 8 5.15 29.73 6.78
CA GLN A 8 4.65 28.36 6.63
C GLN A 8 5.62 27.49 5.81
N ASN A 9 5.89 26.28 6.28
CA ASN A 9 6.73 25.33 5.56
C ASN A 9 5.98 24.75 4.33
N PRO A 10 6.46 24.97 3.10
CA PRO A 10 5.79 24.47 1.89
C PRO A 10 5.84 22.94 1.77
N LYS A 11 6.70 22.25 2.52
CA LYS A 11 6.83 20.79 2.53
C LYS A 11 6.03 20.11 3.64
N CYS A 12 5.23 20.86 4.39
CA CYS A 12 4.43 20.31 5.48
C CYS A 12 3.26 19.49 4.91
N PHE A 13 3.22 18.19 5.16
CA PHE A 13 2.13 17.32 4.70
C PHE A 13 0.79 17.65 5.36
N VAL A 14 0.81 18.20 6.58
CA VAL A 14 -0.40 18.63 7.29
C VAL A 14 -0.99 19.89 6.67
N CYS A 15 -0.18 20.93 6.47
CA CYS A 15 -0.70 22.25 6.08
C CYS A 15 -0.83 22.46 4.55
N ARG A 16 -0.20 21.60 3.73
CA ARG A 16 -0.08 21.80 2.28
C ARG A 16 -0.45 20.55 1.47
N SER A 17 -1.02 19.52 2.09
CA SER A 17 -1.42 18.26 1.43
C SER A 17 -0.30 17.67 0.57
N ALA A 18 0.92 17.66 1.10
CA ALA A 18 2.07 17.10 0.40
C ALA A 18 2.04 15.56 0.44
N VAL A 19 2.44 14.92 -0.65
CA VAL A 19 2.62 13.46 -0.69
C VAL A 19 3.81 13.07 0.18
N VAL A 20 3.59 12.17 1.12
CA VAL A 20 4.60 11.68 2.07
C VAL A 20 5.23 10.39 1.54
N PRO A 21 6.52 10.39 1.18
CA PRO A 21 7.21 9.15 0.84
C PRO A 21 7.46 8.30 2.09
N LEU A 22 7.09 7.03 2.01
CA LEU A 22 7.30 6.01 3.05
C LEU A 22 8.11 4.86 2.48
N THR A 23 9.30 4.64 3.02
CA THR A 23 10.18 3.52 2.63
C THR A 23 10.09 2.41 3.66
N LEU A 24 9.69 1.20 3.24
CA LEU A 24 9.56 0.01 4.10
C LEU A 24 9.66 -1.29 3.28
N ASN A 25 9.77 -2.44 3.95
CA ASN A 25 9.70 -3.74 3.29
C ASN A 25 8.24 -4.20 3.15
N THR A 26 7.66 -4.02 1.96
CA THR A 26 6.24 -4.37 1.73
C THR A 26 5.91 -5.84 1.93
N LYS A 27 6.88 -6.75 1.86
CA LYS A 27 6.66 -8.20 2.01
C LYS A 27 6.66 -8.66 3.47
N GLN A 28 7.06 -7.81 4.41
CA GLN A 28 7.16 -8.16 5.83
C GLN A 28 6.14 -7.43 6.69
N TRP A 29 5.73 -6.24 6.24
CA TRP A 29 4.77 -5.41 6.97
C TRP A 29 3.35 -5.93 6.82
N THR A 30 2.61 -5.92 7.92
CA THR A 30 1.15 -6.11 7.94
C THR A 30 0.42 -4.76 8.00
N LEU A 31 -0.88 -4.77 7.68
CA LEU A 31 -1.70 -3.57 7.81
C LEU A 31 -1.76 -3.05 9.25
N GLY A 32 -1.90 -3.95 10.23
CA GLY A 32 -1.93 -3.55 11.65
C GLY A 32 -0.63 -2.87 12.10
N GLN A 33 0.52 -3.31 11.58
CA GLN A 33 1.81 -2.65 11.83
C GLN A 33 1.89 -1.28 11.17
N LEU A 34 1.43 -1.15 9.93
CA LEU A 34 1.36 0.13 9.22
C LEU A 34 0.51 1.14 10.01
N LEU A 35 -0.65 0.72 10.51
CA LEU A 35 -1.55 1.57 11.30
C LEU A 35 -0.95 1.98 12.64
N SER A 36 -0.51 1.01 13.45
CA SER A 36 -0.04 1.28 14.80
C SER A 36 1.30 2.02 14.83
N ILE A 37 2.26 1.60 14.02
CA ILE A 37 3.63 2.12 14.04
C ILE A 37 3.73 3.40 13.21
N VAL A 38 3.16 3.42 12.00
CA VAL A 38 3.33 4.55 11.08
C VAL A 38 2.20 5.56 11.21
N ALA A 39 0.95 5.16 10.94
CA ALA A 39 -0.17 6.11 10.93
C ALA A 39 -0.36 6.77 12.31
N LYS A 40 -0.57 5.97 13.35
CA LYS A 40 -0.76 6.46 14.72
C LYS A 40 0.57 6.88 15.37
N GLY A 41 1.59 6.03 15.27
CA GLY A 41 2.85 6.23 15.97
C GLY A 41 3.73 7.37 15.42
N ARG A 42 3.77 7.58 14.10
CA ARG A 42 4.69 8.56 13.48
C ARG A 42 4.01 9.71 12.77
N LEU A 43 2.84 9.48 12.19
CA LEU A 43 2.09 10.50 11.47
C LEU A 43 1.02 11.18 12.34
N GLY A 44 0.69 10.60 13.49
CA GLY A 44 -0.16 11.21 14.51
C GLY A 44 -1.66 11.08 14.27
N PHE A 45 -2.09 10.11 13.46
CA PHE A 45 -3.52 9.78 13.29
C PHE A 45 -4.10 9.25 14.60
N GLU A 46 -5.33 9.64 14.91
CA GLU A 46 -6.10 9.12 16.05
C GLU A 46 -7.07 8.02 15.57
N GLN A 47 -7.86 8.31 14.54
CA GLN A 47 -8.88 7.42 13.96
C GLN A 47 -8.69 7.33 12.44
N PRO A 48 -7.68 6.57 11.96
CA PRO A 48 -7.35 6.52 10.55
C PRO A 48 -8.37 5.73 9.72
N THR A 49 -8.79 6.33 8.62
CA THR A 49 -9.41 5.68 7.47
C THR A 49 -8.36 5.52 6.38
N VAL A 50 -8.16 4.31 5.88
CA VAL A 50 -7.16 4.00 4.86
C VAL A 50 -7.85 3.54 3.60
N MET A 51 -7.56 4.25 2.50
CA MET A 51 -8.09 3.98 1.18
C MET A 51 -6.98 3.54 0.22
N LEU A 52 -7.26 2.51 -0.55
CA LEU A 52 -6.38 1.96 -1.57
C LEU A 52 -7.14 1.92 -2.89
N GLN A 53 -6.66 2.66 -3.89
CA GLN A 53 -7.29 2.76 -5.22
C GLN A 53 -8.76 3.21 -5.20
N GLY A 54 -9.18 3.94 -4.16
CA GLY A 54 -10.56 4.44 -4.00
C GLY A 54 -11.46 3.54 -3.14
N ASP A 55 -10.99 2.35 -2.75
CA ASP A 55 -11.70 1.46 -1.84
C ASP A 55 -11.16 1.59 -0.41
N VAL A 56 -12.07 1.54 0.58
CA VAL A 56 -11.71 1.53 2.00
C VAL A 56 -11.18 0.14 2.36
N ILE A 57 -9.96 0.10 2.93
CA ILE A 57 -9.33 -1.14 3.40
C ILE A 57 -9.29 -1.23 4.93
N TRP A 58 -9.46 -0.10 5.60
CA TRP A 58 -9.54 0.06 7.05
C TRP A 58 -10.26 1.36 7.39
N GLU A 59 -11.05 1.36 8.45
CA GLU A 59 -11.78 2.52 8.95
C GLU A 59 -11.91 2.43 10.46
N GLU A 60 -11.71 3.57 11.14
CA GLU A 60 -11.97 3.74 12.56
C GLU A 60 -12.75 5.04 12.77
N GLY A 61 -13.66 5.05 13.74
CA GLY A 61 -14.43 6.23 14.07
C GLY A 61 -15.80 5.91 14.62
N GLU A 62 -16.56 6.96 14.94
CA GLU A 62 -17.99 6.78 15.21
C GLU A 62 -18.70 6.40 13.89
N GLY A 63 -19.36 5.24 13.88
CA GLY A 63 -20.08 4.75 12.70
C GLY A 63 -19.23 3.95 11.71
N SER A 64 -17.96 3.67 12.02
CA SER A 64 -17.11 2.82 11.17
C SER A 64 -17.51 1.35 11.23
N ASP A 65 -17.45 0.65 10.10
CA ASP A 65 -17.67 -0.80 9.99
C ASP A 65 -16.38 -1.61 10.27
N GLN A 66 -15.70 -1.31 11.39
CA GLN A 66 -14.36 -1.84 11.69
C GLN A 66 -14.30 -3.38 11.64
N GLU A 67 -15.35 -4.07 12.12
CA GLU A 67 -15.45 -5.53 12.14
C GLU A 67 -15.32 -6.16 10.73
N SER A 68 -15.80 -5.47 9.70
CA SER A 68 -15.69 -5.92 8.30
C SER A 68 -14.24 -5.89 7.79
N TYR A 69 -13.39 -5.02 8.36
CA TYR A 69 -12.01 -4.82 7.94
C TYR A 69 -10.97 -5.46 8.85
N GLU A 70 -11.34 -5.91 10.05
CA GLU A 70 -10.44 -6.60 10.99
C GLU A 70 -9.61 -7.74 10.38
N PRO A 71 -10.15 -8.58 9.46
CA PRO A 71 -9.35 -9.63 8.82
C PRO A 71 -8.13 -9.09 8.06
N ASN A 72 -8.17 -7.83 7.59
CA ASN A 72 -7.07 -7.21 6.85
C ASN A 72 -5.89 -6.85 7.76
N LEU A 73 -6.10 -6.62 9.06
CA LEU A 73 -5.04 -6.21 9.99
C LEU A 73 -3.87 -7.19 10.05
N LYS A 74 -4.17 -8.49 9.91
CA LYS A 74 -3.18 -9.58 9.98
C LYS A 74 -2.55 -9.89 8.61
N LYS A 75 -3.13 -9.41 7.52
CA LYS A 75 -2.61 -9.63 6.17
C LYS A 75 -1.34 -8.81 5.96
N GLN A 76 -0.41 -9.36 5.18
CA GLN A 76 0.69 -8.56 4.67
C GLN A 76 0.13 -7.45 3.79
N ILE A 77 0.80 -6.31 3.76
CA ILE A 77 0.28 -5.18 2.98
C ILE A 77 0.21 -5.47 1.48
N THR A 78 1.00 -6.42 0.97
CA THR A 78 0.93 -6.93 -0.41
C THR A 78 -0.29 -7.80 -0.70
N ASP A 79 -0.89 -8.40 0.33
CA ASP A 79 -2.02 -9.34 0.21
C ASP A 79 -3.37 -8.68 0.56
N LEU A 80 -3.36 -7.35 0.68
CA LEU A 80 -4.57 -6.55 0.86
C LEU A 80 -5.44 -6.59 -0.41
N PRO A 81 -6.74 -6.30 -0.29
CA PRO A 81 -7.61 -6.10 -1.45
C PRO A 81 -7.06 -5.04 -2.42
N CYS A 82 -7.64 -4.94 -3.61
CA CYS A 82 -7.25 -3.97 -4.65
C CYS A 82 -5.78 -4.13 -5.14
N GLY A 83 -5.27 -5.37 -5.14
CA GLY A 83 -3.92 -5.70 -5.61
C GLY A 83 -2.80 -5.40 -4.60
N GLY A 84 -3.18 -5.00 -3.38
CA GLY A 84 -2.27 -4.75 -2.28
C GLY A 84 -1.36 -3.53 -2.46
N ILE A 85 -0.55 -3.29 -1.43
CA ILE A 85 0.40 -2.20 -1.36
C ILE A 85 1.77 -2.69 -1.81
N GLN A 86 2.27 -2.11 -2.90
CA GLN A 86 3.53 -2.46 -3.54
C GLN A 86 4.39 -1.21 -3.74
N HIS A 87 5.57 -1.38 -4.35
CA HIS A 87 6.40 -0.23 -4.72
C HIS A 87 5.65 0.69 -5.69
N GLY A 88 5.66 1.99 -5.39
CA GLY A 88 5.00 3.01 -6.20
C GLY A 88 3.50 3.16 -5.92
N THR A 89 2.90 2.29 -5.09
CA THR A 89 1.52 2.48 -4.63
C THR A 89 1.40 3.79 -3.86
N VAL A 90 0.32 4.54 -4.14
CA VAL A 90 -0.08 5.69 -3.34
C VAL A 90 -1.29 5.26 -2.51
N VAL A 91 -1.16 5.41 -1.20
CA VAL A 91 -2.21 5.11 -0.21
C VAL A 91 -2.76 6.43 0.29
N GLU A 92 -4.07 6.56 0.34
CA GLU A 92 -4.71 7.72 0.96
C GLU A 92 -5.08 7.39 2.40
N MET A 93 -4.74 8.29 3.31
CA MET A 93 -5.04 8.15 4.73
C MET A 93 -5.74 9.42 5.21
N GLU A 94 -6.87 9.24 5.87
CA GLU A 94 -7.73 10.30 6.36
C GLU A 94 -8.03 10.11 7.84
N ASP A 95 -8.12 11.21 8.59
CA ASP A 95 -8.63 11.25 9.95
C ASP A 95 -9.72 12.32 10.04
N PHE A 96 -10.96 11.87 10.08
CA PHE A 96 -12.12 12.76 10.15
C PHE A 96 -12.17 13.57 11.45
N SER A 97 -11.62 13.05 12.55
CA SER A 97 -11.67 13.73 13.85
C SER A 97 -10.74 14.95 13.91
N GLN A 98 -9.70 14.95 13.07
CA GLN A 98 -8.67 15.98 13.01
C GLN A 98 -8.65 16.79 11.70
N ASP A 99 -9.58 16.51 10.77
CA ASP A 99 -9.62 17.11 9.42
C ASP A 99 -8.26 16.98 8.70
N LEU A 100 -7.67 15.77 8.77
CA LEU A 100 -6.34 15.47 8.25
C LEU A 100 -6.43 14.44 7.12
N THR A 101 -6.08 14.85 5.90
CA THR A 101 -5.97 13.95 4.75
C THR A 101 -4.58 14.02 4.16
N ILE A 102 -3.93 12.87 3.99
CA ILE A 102 -2.60 12.77 3.38
C ILE A 102 -2.57 11.67 2.33
N GLN A 103 -1.65 11.82 1.37
CA GLN A 103 -1.29 10.76 0.45
C GLN A 103 0.11 10.24 0.79
N VAL A 104 0.27 8.93 0.86
CA VAL A 104 1.53 8.27 1.20
C VAL A 104 2.02 7.47 0.00
N SER A 105 3.19 7.81 -0.55
CA SER A 105 3.79 7.08 -1.67
C SER A 105 4.79 6.03 -1.17
N ILE A 106 4.61 4.78 -1.58
CA ILE A 106 5.34 3.64 -1.02
C ILE A 106 6.63 3.34 -1.80
N VAL A 107 7.75 3.25 -1.09
CA VAL A 107 9.05 2.82 -1.62
C VAL A 107 9.40 1.47 -0.99
N HIS A 108 9.45 0.42 -1.81
CA HIS A 108 9.83 -0.90 -1.32
C HIS A 108 11.34 -0.96 -1.09
N LYS A 109 11.75 -1.41 0.10
CA LYS A 109 13.15 -1.67 0.44
C LYS A 109 13.28 -2.97 1.24
N GLU A 110 13.87 -3.98 0.60
CA GLU A 110 14.04 -5.31 1.18
C GLU A 110 15.23 -5.36 2.15
N THR A 111 16.38 -4.82 1.75
CA THR A 111 17.61 -4.87 2.56
C THR A 111 17.90 -3.53 3.22
N TRP A 112 18.20 -3.58 4.51
CA TRP A 112 18.60 -2.44 5.32
C TRP A 112 20.03 -2.61 5.79
N GLU A 113 20.77 -1.50 5.88
CA GLU A 113 22.14 -1.51 6.39
C GLU A 113 22.11 -1.91 7.87
N GLU A 114 22.76 -3.03 8.22
CA GLU A 114 22.88 -3.49 9.61
C GLU A 114 23.49 -2.38 10.48
N GLY A 115 22.79 -2.04 11.56
CA GLY A 115 23.24 -1.03 12.54
C GLY A 115 22.79 0.42 12.28
N LYS A 116 22.14 0.74 11.15
CA LYS A 116 21.53 2.08 10.95
C LYS A 116 20.10 2.20 11.46
N SER A 117 19.39 1.08 11.59
CA SER A 117 18.05 1.05 12.16
C SER A 117 18.07 0.10 13.35
N ALA A 118 17.82 0.62 14.55
CA ALA A 118 17.75 -0.16 15.78
C ALA A 118 16.38 -0.86 15.96
N GLU A 119 15.51 -0.77 14.94
CA GLU A 119 14.13 -1.25 14.97
C GLU A 119 14.07 -2.63 14.27
N ASP A 120 13.39 -3.60 14.89
CA ASP A 120 13.14 -4.93 14.30
C ASP A 120 12.37 -4.85 12.97
N MET A 121 11.67 -3.74 12.73
CA MET A 121 10.99 -3.41 11.46
C MET A 121 11.37 -2.00 10.99
N PRO A 122 12.44 -1.86 10.20
CA PRO A 122 12.92 -0.56 9.76
C PRO A 122 11.99 0.10 8.73
N PHE A 123 11.79 1.40 8.87
CA PHE A 123 11.10 2.25 7.90
C PHE A 123 11.60 3.69 7.95
N VAL A 124 11.31 4.47 6.90
CA VAL A 124 11.65 5.90 6.82
C VAL A 124 10.46 6.69 6.29
N VAL A 125 10.06 7.71 7.05
CA VAL A 125 9.05 8.72 6.65
C VAL A 125 9.78 9.97 6.18
N GLY A 126 9.48 10.44 4.97
CA GLY A 126 10.21 11.53 4.34
C GLY A 126 11.51 11.03 3.71
N GLY A 127 11.66 11.18 2.40
CA GLY A 127 12.71 10.54 1.61
C GLY A 127 12.50 10.72 0.11
N GLU A 128 13.10 9.85 -0.70
CA GLU A 128 12.92 9.89 -2.16
C GLU A 128 11.49 9.48 -2.54
N VAL A 129 10.84 10.29 -3.37
CA VAL A 129 9.50 9.99 -3.89
C VAL A 129 9.66 8.95 -5.02
N PRO A 130 8.91 7.82 -4.99
CA PRO A 130 8.95 6.86 -6.07
C PRO A 130 8.49 7.52 -7.36
N LYS A 131 9.21 7.26 -8.46
CA LYS A 131 8.84 7.77 -9.78
C LYS A 131 7.61 7.00 -10.26
N ALA A 132 6.47 7.67 -10.36
CA ALA A 132 5.20 7.04 -10.74
C ALA A 132 5.31 6.27 -12.07
N THR A 133 4.89 5.01 -12.07
CA THR A 133 4.62 4.24 -13.30
C THR A 133 3.17 4.54 -13.69
N PRO A 134 2.89 5.03 -14.90
CA PRO A 134 1.52 5.37 -15.28
C PRO A 134 0.64 4.11 -15.28
N ALA A 135 -0.46 4.16 -14.52
CA ALA A 135 -1.54 3.19 -14.62
C ALA A 135 -2.14 3.25 -16.03
N LYS A 136 -2.36 2.09 -16.64
CA LYS A 136 -3.00 1.96 -17.96
C LYS A 136 -4.49 2.29 -17.79
N PRO A 137 -5.05 3.31 -18.48
CA PRO A 137 -6.48 3.56 -18.44
C PRO A 137 -7.20 2.43 -19.17
N ALA A 138 -8.19 1.82 -18.50
CA ALA A 138 -9.18 0.96 -19.14
C ALA A 138 -10.32 1.85 -19.65
N GLY A 139 -10.27 2.11 -20.96
CA GLY A 139 -11.41 2.30 -21.87
C GLY A 139 -12.57 3.18 -21.45
N GLU A 140 -12.59 4.40 -21.97
CA GLU A 140 -13.80 5.12 -22.34
C GLU A 140 -14.48 4.42 -23.54
N ASP A 141 -15.80 4.20 -23.48
CA ASP A 141 -16.63 4.08 -24.69
C ASP A 141 -17.85 5.00 -24.53
N ASP A 142 -17.92 5.97 -25.44
CA ASP A 142 -18.94 6.99 -25.60
C ASP A 142 -19.91 6.56 -26.71
N SER A 143 -21.22 6.63 -26.46
CA SER A 143 -22.22 6.91 -27.52
C SER A 143 -23.59 7.31 -26.96
N LYS A 144 -23.76 8.61 -26.74
CA LYS A 144 -24.80 9.54 -27.27
C LYS A 144 -26.24 9.02 -27.60
N LYS A 145 -27.28 9.66 -27.02
CA LYS A 145 -28.14 10.74 -27.63
C LYS A 145 -29.65 10.74 -27.21
N GLU A 146 -30.11 11.88 -26.66
CA GLU A 146 -31.38 12.68 -26.76
C GLU A 146 -32.77 12.01 -26.96
N GLU A 147 -33.94 12.54 -26.61
CA GLU A 147 -34.55 13.60 -25.76
C GLU A 147 -36.07 13.52 -26.11
N GLY A 148 -37.01 13.68 -25.18
CA GLY A 148 -38.44 13.73 -25.57
C GLY A 148 -39.46 13.52 -24.44
N ALA A 149 -40.40 14.46 -24.32
CA ALA A 149 -41.29 14.71 -23.20
C ALA A 149 -42.60 13.87 -23.13
N GLU A 150 -43.29 14.08 -21.98
CA GLU A 150 -44.74 14.00 -21.71
C GLU A 150 -45.31 12.77 -20.95
N ALA A 151 -45.96 13.09 -19.81
CA ALA A 151 -46.98 12.32 -19.08
C ALA A 151 -48.39 12.77 -19.57
N PRO A 152 -49.57 12.14 -19.26
CA PRO A 152 -49.89 11.38 -18.03
C PRO A 152 -50.90 10.20 -18.14
N ASP A 153 -51.12 9.57 -16.98
CA ASP A 153 -52.33 8.88 -16.46
C ASP A 153 -53.00 7.71 -17.22
N SER A 154 -53.02 6.52 -16.57
CA SER A 154 -54.25 5.86 -16.07
C SER A 154 -53.97 4.44 -15.51
N LYS A 155 -54.43 4.19 -14.28
CA LYS A 155 -54.69 2.84 -13.68
C LYS A 155 -55.93 2.19 -14.34
N PRO A 156 -56.38 0.93 -14.06
CA PRO A 156 -55.86 -0.14 -13.17
C PRO A 156 -55.87 -1.58 -13.76
N ALA A 157 -55.35 -2.52 -12.96
CA ALA A 157 -55.81 -3.91 -12.73
C ALA A 157 -55.45 -5.07 -13.69
N ALA A 158 -55.21 -6.21 -13.00
CA ALA A 158 -55.34 -7.61 -13.39
C ALA A 158 -54.10 -8.34 -13.96
N VAL A 159 -53.63 -9.31 -13.16
CA VAL A 159 -52.79 -10.45 -13.56
C VAL A 159 -53.55 -11.35 -14.55
N PRO A 160 -52.84 -11.97 -15.52
CA PRO A 160 -52.62 -13.41 -15.37
C PRO A 160 -51.25 -13.94 -15.86
N ILE A 161 -50.90 -15.06 -15.26
CA ILE A 161 -49.93 -16.12 -15.56
C ILE A 161 -50.05 -16.75 -16.98
N ALA A 162 -48.90 -16.95 -17.65
CA ALA A 162 -48.55 -18.05 -18.60
C ALA A 162 -47.11 -17.79 -19.12
N ALA A 163 -46.08 -18.54 -18.70
CA ALA A 163 -45.58 -19.81 -19.26
C ALA A 163 -44.81 -19.67 -20.60
N ALA A 164 -43.48 -19.80 -20.54
CA ALA A 164 -42.65 -20.44 -21.57
C ALA A 164 -41.29 -20.85 -20.97
N ASP A 165 -41.04 -22.14 -21.06
CA ASP A 165 -39.85 -22.95 -20.77
C ASP A 165 -38.67 -22.57 -21.69
N ASP A 166 -37.42 -22.60 -21.19
CA ASP A 166 -36.35 -23.37 -21.85
C ASP A 166 -35.15 -23.61 -20.91
N ASP A 167 -34.63 -24.82 -21.04
CA ASP A 167 -33.69 -25.59 -20.24
C ASP A 167 -32.23 -25.30 -20.66
N ASP A 168 -31.28 -25.13 -19.73
CA ASP A 168 -29.85 -25.36 -20.04
C ASP A 168 -29.00 -25.60 -18.78
N ASP A 169 -28.95 -26.89 -18.42
CA ASP A 169 -27.82 -27.70 -17.93
C ASP A 169 -26.74 -27.08 -17.03
N ILE A 170 -26.85 -27.42 -15.73
CA ILE A 170 -25.77 -27.39 -14.74
C ILE A 170 -25.04 -28.74 -14.73
N CYS A 171 -23.79 -28.78 -15.23
CA CYS A 171 -22.94 -29.97 -15.10
C CYS A 171 -22.25 -29.99 -13.73
N ILE A 172 -22.78 -30.82 -12.83
CA ILE A 172 -22.08 -31.26 -11.61
C ILE A 172 -21.06 -32.34 -12.02
N ILE A 173 -19.77 -32.09 -11.79
CA ILE A 173 -18.73 -33.12 -11.86
C ILE A 173 -18.34 -33.41 -10.41
N ASP A 174 -18.92 -34.46 -9.85
CA ASP A 174 -18.48 -35.04 -8.59
C ASP A 174 -17.33 -36.04 -8.83
N ASP A 175 -16.30 -35.85 -7.99
CA ASP A 175 -15.33 -36.79 -7.42
C ASP A 175 -14.69 -37.92 -8.23
N ASP A 176 -13.34 -37.91 -8.26
CA ASP A 176 -12.55 -39.05 -7.81
C ASP A 176 -11.20 -38.61 -7.19
N PRO A 177 -10.71 -39.30 -6.13
CA PRO A 177 -9.58 -38.90 -5.30
C PRO A 177 -8.21 -39.37 -5.83
N ILE A 178 -7.15 -38.59 -5.61
CA ILE A 178 -5.76 -39.03 -5.84
C ILE A 178 -4.98 -39.03 -4.52
N GLU A 179 -4.63 -40.23 -4.07
CA GLU A 179 -3.77 -40.52 -2.92
C GLU A 179 -2.35 -40.93 -3.37
N ILE A 180 -1.34 -40.34 -2.69
CA ILE A 180 0.07 -40.78 -2.40
C ILE A 180 1.00 -41.27 -3.51
N THR A 181 2.25 -40.77 -3.53
CA THR A 181 3.44 -41.56 -3.10
C THR A 181 4.68 -40.67 -2.88
N THR A 182 5.47 -41.10 -1.89
CA THR A 182 6.80 -40.67 -1.48
C THR A 182 7.89 -41.01 -2.50
N GLY A 183 8.98 -40.21 -2.57
CA GLY A 183 10.31 -40.76 -2.86
C GLY A 183 11.24 -39.97 -3.80
N GLU A 184 12.45 -39.77 -3.29
CA GLU A 184 13.74 -39.80 -4.00
C GLU A 184 14.51 -38.49 -4.25
N LYS A 185 15.67 -38.48 -3.57
CA LYS A 185 16.81 -37.57 -3.62
C LYS A 185 17.43 -37.50 -5.02
N ARG A 186 18.01 -36.34 -5.34
CA ARG A 186 19.22 -36.31 -6.19
C ARG A 186 20.32 -35.52 -5.47
N THR A 187 21.29 -36.28 -5.00
CA THR A 187 22.66 -35.87 -4.68
C THR A 187 23.48 -35.86 -5.98
N LEU A 188 24.36 -34.88 -6.14
CA LEU A 188 25.64 -35.03 -6.84
C LEU A 188 26.57 -33.91 -6.38
N ASP A 189 27.61 -34.35 -5.67
CA ASP A 189 28.83 -33.67 -5.24
C ASP A 189 29.82 -33.44 -6.40
N ASP A 190 30.99 -32.88 -6.04
CA ASP A 190 32.27 -32.68 -6.75
C ASP A 190 32.46 -31.35 -7.50
N ASP A 191 33.58 -30.63 -7.43
CA ASP A 191 34.80 -30.72 -6.62
C ASP A 191 35.63 -29.43 -6.89
N ASN A 192 36.15 -28.84 -5.81
CA ASN A 192 37.45 -28.19 -5.62
C ASN A 192 37.98 -27.04 -6.52
N GLY A 193 38.53 -26.03 -5.84
CA GLY A 193 39.27 -24.91 -6.43
C GLY A 193 39.80 -23.91 -5.38
N ASP A 194 40.57 -24.43 -4.42
CA ASP A 194 41.41 -23.70 -3.46
C ASP A 194 42.41 -22.75 -4.16
N GLY A 195 42.60 -21.55 -3.61
CA GLY A 195 43.48 -20.53 -4.20
C GLY A 195 43.50 -19.22 -3.44
N ASP A 196 44.01 -19.27 -2.21
CA ASP A 196 44.42 -18.14 -1.37
C ASP A 196 45.31 -17.14 -2.15
N LEU A 197 45.12 -15.82 -1.92
CA LEU A 197 46.16 -14.75 -1.91
C LEU A 197 45.52 -13.34 -1.90
N LYS A 198 45.38 -12.76 -0.71
CA LYS A 198 45.59 -11.31 -0.46
C LYS A 198 47.10 -11.10 -0.19
N PRO A 199 47.69 -9.88 -0.09
CA PRO A 199 47.08 -8.54 0.00
C PRO A 199 47.79 -7.44 -0.83
N ALA A 200 47.17 -6.26 -0.99
CA ALA A 200 47.92 -5.00 -1.04
C ALA A 200 47.01 -3.78 -0.81
N ALA A 201 47.34 -3.04 0.24
CA ALA A 201 46.78 -1.73 0.57
C ALA A 201 47.18 -0.66 -0.45
N LYS A 202 46.25 0.23 -0.80
CA LYS A 202 46.57 1.63 -1.17
C LYS A 202 45.53 2.58 -0.60
N ARG A 203 46.05 3.58 0.13
CA ARG A 203 45.34 4.61 0.88
C ARG A 203 44.88 5.75 -0.04
N ALA A 204 43.75 6.34 0.36
CA ALA A 204 43.37 7.76 0.34
C ALA A 204 43.29 8.51 -1.01
N ARG A 205 42.10 9.08 -1.25
CA ARG A 205 41.92 10.53 -1.37
C ARG A 205 40.50 10.92 -0.94
N THR A 206 40.41 11.39 0.30
CA THR A 206 39.31 12.17 0.83
C THR A 206 39.27 13.52 0.12
N GLY A 207 38.16 13.83 -0.56
CA GLY A 207 37.81 15.21 -0.88
C GLY A 207 37.24 15.88 0.38
N PRO A 208 37.43 17.20 0.58
CA PRO A 208 36.94 17.87 1.78
C PRO A 208 35.41 17.92 1.75
N ALA A 209 34.80 17.28 2.74
CA ALA A 209 33.42 17.53 3.13
C ALA A 209 33.34 18.93 3.72
N ALA A 210 32.51 19.79 3.13
CA ALA A 210 32.09 21.02 3.76
C ALA A 210 30.98 20.67 4.76
N ASP A 211 31.32 20.55 6.04
CA ASP A 211 30.51 21.02 7.18
C ASP A 211 31.35 20.84 8.46
N GLU A 212 32.34 21.70 8.67
CA GLU A 212 33.07 21.74 9.94
C GLU A 212 32.38 22.78 10.84
N VAL A 213 31.43 22.31 11.66
CA VAL A 213 30.87 23.08 12.77
C VAL A 213 31.84 23.00 13.93
N ILE A 214 32.74 23.97 14.01
CA ILE A 214 33.62 24.13 15.17
C ILE A 214 32.78 24.71 16.31
N MET A 215 32.38 23.87 17.27
CA MET A 215 31.91 24.36 18.56
C MET A 215 33.12 24.87 19.35
N ILE A 216 33.18 26.18 19.56
CA ILE A 216 34.15 26.81 20.45
C ILE A 216 33.44 26.98 21.80
N ASP A 217 34.02 26.41 22.86
CA ASP A 217 33.62 26.59 24.28
C ASP A 217 33.69 28.05 24.74
#